data_AF-A0A3D3UU54-F1
#
_entry.id   AF-A0A3D3UU54-F1
#
_cell.length_a   1.000
_cell.length_b   1.000
_cell.length_c   1.000
_cell.angle_alpha   90.00
_cell.angle_beta   90.00
_cell.angle_gamma   90.00
#
_symmetry.space_group_name_H-M   'P 1'
#
loop_
_entity.id
_entity.type
_entity.pdbx_description
1 polymer ?
#
loop_
_entity_poly.entity_id
_entity_poly.type
_entity_poly.pdbx_seq_one_letter_code
_entity_poly.pdbx_strand_id
1 'polypeptide(L)'
;MNLTKKDLSYSTTINLINILAAGISLVLLFAAPGLCAELKLDQRPAEPGEWGYRPAAGSVSQVNPPSFSWRPQTGLAWEIQCSNDAEFEKIEYRAGDLEFNVHCPPRTFEPGTYIWRYRGKDKKGRHTSWGTARKFTIAGDASAMPLPAREELIARIPKNHPRLFMRPGNLGWLRELARGKMKREYDRLVKECERIMTRPPATAEPQKYPKDIVRGSDPWRSIWWGNRTYTIRALNGAATLAFTRLLGGPDKYGIEARRILLECAKWDPKGSTGYRYNDEAGMPYNYYFSRTYTFVNDLLSEDEKNICRKVMKIRGDEMYRHLCPRHLWRPYGSHSNRAWHFLGEVGIAFLGEVEGAEDWVWFATNVFFNVYPVWSDDDGGWHEGSSYWSSYQNRFTWWADVMREAMGINAFDKPFFSKAGYYPMYLMPPGKVGGGFG
;
A
#
# COMPACT_ATOMS: atom_id res chain seq x y z
N MET A 1 -58.52 -18.23 46.09
CA MET A 1 -58.68 -18.77 47.45
C MET A 1 -59.72 -19.88 47.37
N ASN A 2 -59.43 -21.03 47.96
CA ASN A 2 -60.23 -22.26 48.07
C ASN A 2 -60.18 -23.26 46.90
N LEU A 3 -59.29 -24.23 47.09
CA LEU A 3 -59.33 -25.61 46.59
C LEU A 3 -60.47 -26.38 47.26
N THR A 4 -61.13 -27.28 46.52
CA THR A 4 -61.75 -28.49 47.09
C THR A 4 -61.54 -29.71 46.19
N LYS A 5 -60.70 -30.62 46.70
CA LYS A 5 -60.81 -32.10 46.64
C LYS A 5 -62.19 -32.52 47.21
N LYS A 6 -62.76 -33.71 47.07
CA LYS A 6 -62.50 -35.05 46.52
C LYS A 6 -63.83 -35.81 46.79
N ASP A 7 -64.08 -36.93 46.10
CA ASP A 7 -64.47 -38.26 46.67
C ASP A 7 -65.13 -39.12 45.58
N LEU A 8 -64.51 -40.26 45.18
CA LEU A 8 -64.79 -41.65 45.59
C LEU A 8 -66.19 -42.12 45.12
N SER A 9 -66.45 -43.28 44.51
CA SER A 9 -65.86 -44.64 44.42
C SER A 9 -66.79 -45.44 43.44
N TYR A 10 -66.54 -46.61 42.83
CA TYR A 10 -66.14 -47.96 43.29
C TYR A 10 -65.80 -48.79 42.02
N SER A 11 -64.69 -49.54 42.00
CA SER A 11 -64.60 -51.03 42.02
C SER A 11 -65.13 -51.75 40.75
N THR A 12 -64.44 -52.69 40.08
CA THR A 12 -63.80 -53.90 40.65
C THR A 12 -62.87 -54.56 39.61
N THR A 13 -61.65 -54.93 40.04
CA THR A 13 -60.79 -56.10 39.67
C THR A 13 -60.61 -56.58 38.21
N ILE A 14 -59.35 -56.79 37.77
CA ILE A 14 -58.62 -58.09 37.69
C ILE A 14 -57.21 -57.86 37.09
N ASN A 15 -56.24 -58.65 37.57
CA ASN A 15 -54.78 -58.59 37.38
C ASN A 15 -54.24 -58.97 35.98
N LEU A 16 -53.09 -58.35 35.66
CA LEU A 16 -51.89 -58.77 34.90
C LEU A 16 -52.01 -59.81 33.76
N ILE A 17 -51.45 -59.46 32.57
CA ILE A 17 -50.19 -60.00 31.99
C ILE A 17 -49.91 -59.33 30.62
N ASN A 18 -48.62 -59.11 30.35
CA ASN A 18 -47.96 -58.44 29.21
C ASN A 18 -48.30 -58.99 27.79
N ILE A 19 -48.22 -58.13 26.75
CA ILE A 19 -47.20 -58.16 25.66
C ILE A 19 -47.61 -57.24 24.48
N LEU A 20 -46.59 -56.55 23.96
CA LEU A 20 -46.44 -55.62 22.84
C LEU A 20 -47.37 -55.75 21.60
N ALA A 21 -47.78 -54.59 21.06
CA ALA A 21 -47.68 -54.27 19.62
C ALA A 21 -47.62 -52.75 19.42
N ALA A 22 -46.49 -52.25 18.92
CA ALA A 22 -46.24 -50.84 18.61
C ALA A 22 -46.84 -50.46 17.25
N GLY A 23 -47.69 -49.44 17.22
CA GLY A 23 -48.20 -48.81 16.00
C GLY A 23 -47.24 -47.71 15.52
N ILE A 24 -46.74 -47.86 14.30
CA ILE A 24 -45.87 -46.91 13.61
C ILE A 24 -46.69 -45.64 13.28
N SER A 25 -46.34 -44.52 13.90
CA SER A 25 -46.77 -43.18 13.46
C SER A 25 -45.75 -42.60 12.50
N LEU A 26 -46.14 -42.46 11.23
CA LEU A 26 -45.33 -41.86 10.17
C LEU A 26 -45.33 -40.33 10.35
N VAL A 27 -44.30 -39.80 11.01
CA VAL A 27 -44.03 -38.35 11.03
C VAL A 27 -43.31 -38.00 9.73
N LEU A 28 -44.03 -37.39 8.79
CA LEU A 28 -43.47 -36.74 7.61
C LEU A 28 -42.62 -35.54 8.05
N LEU A 29 -41.32 -35.76 8.20
CA LEU A 29 -40.33 -34.69 8.23
C LEU A 29 -40.30 -34.02 6.85
N PHE A 30 -40.99 -32.89 6.71
CA PHE A 30 -40.67 -31.91 5.68
C PHE A 30 -39.28 -31.35 5.96
N ALA A 31 -38.25 -32.00 5.40
CA ALA A 31 -36.96 -31.37 5.19
C ALA A 31 -37.16 -30.24 4.18
N ALA A 32 -37.43 -29.03 4.66
CA ALA A 32 -37.26 -27.85 3.84
C ALA A 32 -35.80 -27.83 3.40
N PRO A 33 -35.47 -27.93 2.10
CA PRO A 33 -34.11 -27.67 1.66
C PRO A 33 -33.84 -26.24 2.06
N GLY A 34 -32.92 -26.04 3.02
CA GLY A 34 -32.41 -24.71 3.31
C GLY A 34 -31.90 -24.17 1.99
N LEU A 35 -32.64 -23.22 1.42
CA LEU A 35 -32.24 -22.45 0.24
C LEU A 35 -30.91 -21.81 0.61
N CYS A 36 -29.82 -22.49 0.24
CA CYS A 36 -28.49 -21.96 0.40
C CYS A 36 -28.42 -20.80 -0.59
N ALA A 37 -28.60 -19.57 -0.10
CA ALA A 37 -28.57 -18.38 -0.94
C ALA A 37 -27.31 -18.44 -1.82
N GLU A 38 -27.52 -18.43 -3.13
CA GLU A 38 -26.43 -18.50 -4.10
C GLU A 38 -25.46 -17.35 -3.84
N LEU A 39 -24.16 -17.67 -3.77
CA LEU A 39 -23.13 -16.67 -3.57
C LEU A 39 -23.04 -15.81 -4.84
N LYS A 40 -23.69 -14.65 -4.82
CA LYS A 40 -23.75 -13.75 -5.97
C LYS A 40 -22.58 -12.77 -5.98
N LEU A 41 -22.03 -12.57 -7.17
CA LEU A 41 -20.97 -11.60 -7.44
C LEU A 41 -21.55 -10.19 -7.67
N ASP A 42 -21.05 -9.18 -6.97
CA ASP A 42 -21.35 -7.77 -7.25
C ASP A 42 -20.54 -7.29 -8.47
N GLN A 43 -21.27 -6.97 -9.54
CA GLN A 43 -20.69 -6.57 -10.82
C GLN A 43 -21.11 -5.17 -11.26
N ARG A 44 -21.60 -4.35 -10.34
CA ARG A 44 -22.01 -2.98 -10.66
C ARG A 44 -20.83 -2.19 -11.25
N PRO A 45 -21.09 -1.27 -12.20
CA PRO A 45 -20.07 -0.36 -12.70
C PRO A 45 -19.35 0.40 -11.59
N ALA A 46 -18.19 0.96 -11.93
CA ALA A 46 -17.48 1.86 -11.04
C ALA A 46 -18.24 3.18 -10.92
N GLU A 47 -18.34 3.72 -9.71
CA GLU A 47 -18.90 5.04 -9.46
C GLU A 47 -17.80 6.11 -9.47
N PRO A 48 -18.13 7.43 -9.51
CA PRO A 48 -17.14 8.48 -9.35
C PRO A 48 -16.27 8.26 -8.10
N GLY A 49 -14.95 8.32 -8.29
CA GLY A 49 -13.99 8.02 -7.22
C GLY A 49 -13.64 6.53 -7.06
N GLU A 50 -14.11 5.65 -7.96
CA GLU A 50 -13.73 4.24 -8.02
C GLU A 50 -12.87 3.95 -9.27
N TRP A 51 -11.91 3.03 -9.14
CA TRP A 51 -10.91 2.77 -10.20
C TRP A 51 -11.49 2.02 -11.40
N GLY A 52 -12.42 1.11 -11.13
CA GLY A 52 -13.16 0.39 -12.15
C GLY A 52 -12.48 -0.85 -12.72
N TYR A 53 -13.17 -1.43 -13.71
CA TYR A 53 -12.75 -2.65 -14.37
C TYR A 53 -11.61 -2.37 -15.34
N ARG A 54 -10.46 -3.02 -15.14
CA ARG A 54 -9.30 -2.90 -16.03
C ARG A 54 -8.74 -4.28 -16.38
N PRO A 55 -8.25 -4.50 -17.62
CA PRO A 55 -8.51 -3.67 -18.81
C PRO A 55 -10.02 -3.50 -19.06
N ALA A 56 -10.42 -2.30 -19.48
CA ALA A 56 -11.81 -2.03 -19.82
C ALA A 56 -12.20 -2.79 -21.09
N ALA A 57 -13.48 -3.10 -21.26
CA ALA A 57 -13.97 -3.76 -22.47
C ALA A 57 -13.64 -2.90 -23.71
N GLY A 58 -12.96 -3.48 -24.70
CA GLY A 58 -12.53 -2.83 -25.93
C GLY A 58 -11.25 -2.00 -25.82
N SER A 59 -10.62 -1.91 -24.64
CA SER A 59 -9.37 -1.16 -24.47
C SER A 59 -8.17 -1.82 -25.12
N VAL A 60 -7.18 -1.00 -25.48
CA VAL A 60 -5.84 -1.45 -25.90
C VAL A 60 -4.86 -1.17 -24.76
N SER A 61 -4.16 -2.19 -24.31
CA SER A 61 -3.14 -2.06 -23.27
C SER A 61 -1.77 -1.79 -23.91
N GLN A 62 -1.15 -0.70 -23.46
CA GLN A 62 0.23 -0.32 -23.79
C GLN A 62 1.25 -0.91 -22.81
N VAL A 63 0.81 -1.80 -21.91
CA VAL A 63 1.64 -2.50 -20.94
C VAL A 63 1.35 -4.00 -21.02
N ASN A 64 2.39 -4.81 -20.94
CA ASN A 64 2.31 -6.26 -21.02
C ASN A 64 3.02 -6.90 -19.82
N PRO A 65 2.34 -7.70 -19.00
CA PRO A 65 0.92 -7.98 -19.05
C PRO A 65 0.09 -6.76 -18.61
N PRO A 66 -1.20 -6.70 -18.99
CA PRO A 66 -2.11 -5.72 -18.42
C PRO A 66 -2.28 -5.92 -16.91
N SER A 67 -2.63 -4.83 -16.23
CA SER A 67 -3.12 -4.90 -14.86
C SER A 67 -4.63 -5.16 -14.84
N PHE A 68 -5.03 -6.18 -14.09
CA PHE A 68 -6.42 -6.51 -13.87
C PHE A 68 -6.96 -5.83 -12.61
N SER A 69 -8.16 -5.30 -12.67
CA SER A 69 -8.88 -4.70 -11.55
C SER A 69 -10.37 -5.00 -11.69
N TRP A 70 -11.02 -5.38 -10.59
CA TRP A 70 -12.45 -5.66 -10.55
C TRP A 70 -13.08 -5.17 -9.27
N ARG A 71 -14.42 -5.13 -9.23
CA ARG A 71 -15.19 -4.67 -8.07
C ARG A 71 -14.94 -5.60 -6.87
N PRO A 72 -14.46 -5.08 -5.73
CA PRO A 72 -14.26 -5.86 -4.52
C PRO A 72 -15.60 -6.21 -3.85
N GLN A 73 -15.62 -7.33 -3.13
CA GLN A 73 -16.71 -7.77 -2.28
C GLN A 73 -16.13 -8.40 -1.03
N THR A 74 -16.60 -7.97 0.14
CA THR A 74 -16.07 -8.39 1.44
C THR A 74 -16.21 -9.89 1.64
N GLY A 75 -15.15 -10.52 2.15
CA GLY A 75 -15.16 -11.94 2.53
C GLY A 75 -14.89 -12.92 1.39
N LEU A 76 -14.49 -12.42 0.21
CA LEU A 76 -14.11 -13.24 -0.93
C LEU A 76 -12.60 -13.15 -1.20
N ALA A 77 -11.99 -14.30 -1.51
CA ALA A 77 -10.77 -14.38 -2.30
C ALA A 77 -11.14 -14.50 -3.78
N TRP A 78 -10.19 -14.27 -4.68
CA TRP A 78 -10.50 -14.17 -6.11
C TRP A 78 -9.78 -15.19 -6.96
N GLU A 79 -10.44 -15.53 -8.06
CA GLU A 79 -9.84 -16.24 -9.18
C GLU A 79 -10.09 -15.45 -10.46
N ILE A 80 -9.07 -15.36 -11.30
CA ILE A 80 -9.11 -14.71 -12.60
C ILE A 80 -8.67 -15.70 -13.69
N GLN A 81 -9.32 -15.59 -14.85
CA GLN A 81 -8.91 -16.23 -16.10
C GLN A 81 -8.74 -15.19 -17.18
N CYS A 82 -7.72 -15.37 -18.01
CA CYS A 82 -7.51 -14.67 -19.27
C CYS A 82 -7.32 -15.72 -20.36
N SER A 83 -7.94 -15.50 -21.52
CA SER A 83 -7.93 -16.41 -22.65
C SER A 83 -7.97 -15.64 -23.97
N ASN A 84 -7.47 -16.22 -25.06
CA ASN A 84 -7.71 -15.75 -26.42
C ASN A 84 -8.89 -16.48 -27.10
N ASP A 85 -9.60 -17.32 -26.36
CA ASP A 85 -10.77 -18.08 -26.74
C ASP A 85 -12.00 -17.58 -25.94
N ALA A 86 -13.08 -17.27 -26.65
CA ALA A 86 -14.30 -16.70 -26.08
C ALA A 86 -15.06 -17.68 -25.18
N GLU A 87 -14.93 -18.98 -25.44
CA GLU A 87 -15.59 -20.03 -24.66
C GLU A 87 -14.77 -20.44 -23.43
N PHE A 88 -13.53 -19.95 -23.33
CA PHE A 88 -12.57 -20.29 -22.27
C PHE A 88 -12.29 -21.80 -22.18
N GLU A 89 -12.32 -22.52 -23.31
CA GLU A 89 -11.88 -23.93 -23.41
C GLU A 89 -10.36 -24.00 -23.28
N LYS A 90 -9.65 -23.05 -23.91
CA LYS A 90 -8.21 -22.84 -23.72
C LYS A 90 -7.94 -21.66 -22.80
N ILE A 91 -7.34 -21.90 -21.65
CA ILE A 91 -6.97 -20.82 -20.72
C ILE A 91 -5.52 -20.42 -20.97
N GLU A 92 -5.28 -19.17 -21.37
CA GLU A 92 -3.93 -18.61 -21.48
C GLU A 92 -3.32 -18.40 -20.10
N TYR A 93 -4.08 -17.78 -19.21
CA TYR A 93 -3.63 -17.46 -17.86
C TYR A 93 -4.72 -17.67 -16.83
N ARG A 94 -4.35 -18.23 -15.68
CA ARG A 94 -5.20 -18.38 -14.50
C ARG A 94 -4.41 -18.03 -13.25
N ALA A 95 -5.05 -17.31 -12.34
CA ALA A 95 -4.57 -17.15 -10.97
C ALA A 95 -5.74 -17.29 -10.00
N GLY A 96 -5.52 -17.94 -8.87
CA GLY A 96 -6.52 -18.21 -7.84
C GLY A 96 -6.01 -17.83 -6.46
N ASP A 97 -6.91 -17.89 -5.48
CA ASP A 97 -6.65 -17.52 -4.07
C ASP A 97 -6.03 -16.12 -3.93
N LEU A 98 -6.39 -15.21 -4.83
CA LEU A 98 -5.93 -13.83 -4.81
C LEU A 98 -6.62 -13.06 -3.69
N GLU A 99 -5.83 -12.42 -2.82
CA GLU A 99 -6.35 -11.62 -1.70
C GLU A 99 -6.97 -10.30 -2.19
N PHE A 100 -6.33 -9.65 -3.17
CA PHE A 100 -6.72 -8.34 -3.64
C PHE A 100 -7.66 -8.41 -4.85
N ASN A 101 -8.46 -7.36 -5.02
CA ASN A 101 -9.32 -7.17 -6.19
C ASN A 101 -8.57 -6.64 -7.43
N VAL A 102 -7.25 -6.77 -7.43
CA VAL A 102 -6.35 -6.41 -8.52
C VAL A 102 -5.32 -7.51 -8.71
N HIS A 103 -4.80 -7.62 -9.93
CA HIS A 103 -3.78 -8.61 -10.25
C HIS A 103 -2.96 -8.20 -11.48
N CYS A 104 -1.64 -8.26 -11.38
CA CYS A 104 -0.74 -8.14 -12.52
C CYS A 104 0.00 -9.48 -12.68
N PRO A 105 -0.13 -10.16 -13.83
CA PRO A 105 0.55 -11.44 -14.04
C PRO A 105 2.09 -11.34 -13.92
N PRO A 106 2.77 -12.42 -13.51
CA PRO A 106 4.23 -12.46 -13.40
C PRO A 106 4.93 -12.79 -14.73
N ARG A 107 4.20 -12.80 -15.83
CA ARG A 107 4.73 -13.06 -17.18
C ARG A 107 4.00 -12.21 -18.21
N THR A 108 4.68 -11.95 -19.32
CA THR A 108 4.08 -11.34 -20.50
C THR A 108 3.19 -12.34 -21.26
N PHE A 109 2.32 -11.79 -22.10
CA PHE A 109 1.53 -12.51 -23.10
C PHE A 109 2.02 -12.13 -24.51
N GLU A 110 1.65 -12.92 -25.51
CA GLU A 110 1.84 -12.48 -26.89
C GLU A 110 0.94 -11.27 -27.21
N PRO A 111 1.34 -10.36 -28.10
CA PRO A 111 0.44 -9.33 -28.58
C PRO A 111 -0.81 -9.93 -29.23
N GLY A 112 -1.96 -9.29 -29.03
CA GLY A 112 -3.22 -9.77 -29.58
C GLY A 112 -4.41 -9.54 -28.70
N THR A 113 -5.52 -10.17 -29.07
CA THR A 113 -6.82 -9.99 -28.42
C THR A 113 -7.08 -11.07 -27.39
N TYR A 114 -7.51 -10.64 -26.21
CA TYR A 114 -7.80 -11.49 -25.07
C TYR A 114 -9.15 -11.15 -24.45
N ILE A 115 -9.69 -12.09 -23.68
CA ILE A 115 -10.93 -11.99 -22.93
C ILE A 115 -10.62 -12.47 -21.51
N TRP A 116 -11.04 -11.69 -20.51
CA TRP A 116 -10.83 -12.04 -19.11
C TRP A 116 -12.14 -12.05 -18.32
N ARG A 117 -12.18 -12.89 -17.29
CA ARG A 117 -13.29 -13.01 -16.33
C ARG A 117 -12.75 -13.33 -14.95
N TYR A 118 -13.54 -13.02 -13.92
CA TYR A 118 -13.17 -13.27 -12.53
C TYR A 118 -14.35 -13.89 -11.75
N ARG A 119 -14.07 -14.53 -10.63
CA ARG A 119 -15.07 -15.01 -9.67
C ARG A 119 -14.56 -14.90 -8.25
N GLY A 120 -15.48 -14.86 -7.30
CA GLY A 120 -15.15 -14.87 -5.88
C GLY A 120 -15.26 -16.26 -5.27
N LYS A 121 -14.47 -16.52 -4.22
CA LYS A 121 -14.47 -17.72 -3.41
C LYS A 121 -14.62 -17.32 -1.94
N ASP A 122 -15.67 -17.80 -1.26
CA ASP A 122 -15.86 -17.51 0.15
C ASP A 122 -15.00 -18.39 1.07
N LYS A 123 -15.02 -18.10 2.37
CA LYS A 123 -14.28 -18.88 3.39
C LYS A 123 -14.71 -20.36 3.50
N LYS A 124 -15.86 -20.74 2.94
CA LYS A 124 -16.36 -22.13 2.88
C LYS A 124 -15.94 -22.83 1.58
N GLY A 125 -15.16 -22.17 0.72
CA GLY A 125 -14.72 -22.68 -0.57
C GLY A 125 -15.79 -22.63 -1.66
N ARG A 126 -16.94 -21.98 -1.41
CA ARG A 126 -18.00 -21.82 -2.40
C ARG A 126 -17.62 -20.71 -3.37
N HIS A 127 -17.81 -20.97 -4.66
CA HIS A 127 -17.52 -20.00 -5.70
C HIS A 127 -18.79 -19.26 -6.12
N THR A 128 -18.65 -17.99 -6.47
CA THR A 128 -19.64 -17.31 -7.30
C THR A 128 -19.61 -17.92 -8.70
N SER A 129 -20.68 -17.72 -9.46
CA SER A 129 -20.62 -17.83 -10.93
C SER A 129 -19.54 -16.88 -11.49
N TRP A 130 -19.00 -17.22 -12.65
CA TRP A 130 -18.06 -16.34 -13.36
C TRP A 130 -18.73 -15.00 -13.68
N GLY A 131 -17.98 -13.92 -13.51
CA GLY A 131 -18.41 -12.59 -13.91
C GLY A 131 -18.45 -12.41 -15.42
N THR A 132 -19.00 -11.27 -15.85
CA THR A 132 -19.06 -10.84 -17.24
C THR A 132 -17.66 -10.86 -17.85
N ALA A 133 -17.51 -11.53 -18.99
CA ALA A 133 -16.26 -11.57 -19.74
C ALA A 133 -15.98 -10.21 -20.41
N ARG A 134 -14.73 -9.75 -20.35
CA ARG A 134 -14.30 -8.44 -20.88
C ARG A 134 -13.17 -8.64 -21.88
N LYS A 135 -13.37 -8.15 -23.10
CA LYS A 135 -12.41 -8.22 -24.20
C LYS A 135 -11.45 -7.04 -24.18
N PHE A 136 -10.17 -7.25 -24.48
CA PHE A 136 -9.15 -6.22 -24.64
C PHE A 136 -8.08 -6.66 -25.64
N THR A 137 -7.20 -5.75 -26.03
CA THR A 137 -6.05 -6.04 -26.91
C THR A 137 -4.75 -5.62 -26.24
N ILE A 138 -3.69 -6.39 -26.42
CA ILE A 138 -2.32 -6.01 -26.05
C ILE A 138 -1.63 -5.50 -27.32
N ALA A 139 -1.09 -4.28 -27.27
CA ALA A 139 -0.39 -3.68 -28.40
C ALA A 139 0.90 -4.44 -28.74
N GLY A 140 1.31 -4.41 -30.01
CA GLY A 140 2.53 -5.06 -30.48
C GLY A 140 3.82 -4.46 -29.90
N ASP A 141 3.76 -3.20 -29.49
CA ASP A 141 4.83 -2.40 -28.90
C ASP A 141 4.62 -2.12 -27.40
N ALA A 142 3.74 -2.86 -26.74
CA ALA A 142 3.45 -2.68 -25.32
C ALA A 142 4.69 -2.89 -24.43
N SER A 143 4.91 -2.00 -23.45
CA SER A 143 6.01 -2.10 -22.49
C SER A 143 5.91 -3.36 -21.63
N ALA A 144 6.96 -4.18 -21.59
CA ALA A 144 7.01 -5.38 -20.76
C ALA A 144 7.24 -5.03 -19.28
N MET A 145 6.24 -5.23 -18.42
CA MET A 145 6.30 -4.95 -16.98
C MET A 145 5.50 -5.98 -16.15
N PRO A 146 5.91 -7.26 -16.12
CA PRO A 146 5.31 -8.23 -15.21
C PRO A 146 5.57 -7.88 -13.75
N LEU A 147 4.58 -8.11 -12.89
CA LEU A 147 4.74 -8.05 -11.44
C LEU A 147 5.33 -9.39 -10.96
N PRO A 148 6.57 -9.43 -10.45
CA PRO A 148 7.14 -10.67 -9.92
C PRO A 148 6.25 -11.29 -8.85
N ALA A 149 6.31 -12.62 -8.72
CA ALA A 149 5.64 -13.32 -7.63
C ALA A 149 6.08 -12.73 -6.27
N ARG A 150 5.20 -12.79 -5.27
CA ARG A 150 5.43 -12.15 -3.96
C ARG A 150 6.76 -12.56 -3.36
N GLU A 151 7.06 -13.87 -3.34
CA GLU A 151 8.28 -14.42 -2.76
C GLU A 151 9.53 -13.95 -3.51
N GLU A 152 9.45 -13.89 -4.84
CA GLU A 152 10.55 -13.40 -5.68
C GLU A 152 10.80 -11.92 -5.45
N LEU A 153 9.75 -11.09 -5.44
CA LEU A 153 9.83 -9.65 -5.19
C LEU A 153 10.50 -9.37 -3.84
N ILE A 154 10.05 -10.05 -2.79
CA ILE A 154 10.57 -9.90 -1.43
C ILE A 154 12.03 -10.37 -1.34
N ALA A 155 12.38 -11.47 -2.02
CA ALA A 155 13.76 -11.97 -2.06
C ALA A 155 14.74 -11.03 -2.77
N ARG A 156 14.28 -10.14 -3.66
CA ARG A 156 15.13 -9.12 -4.31
C ARG A 156 15.60 -8.04 -3.35
N ILE A 157 14.88 -7.80 -2.25
CA ILE A 157 15.21 -6.75 -1.27
C ILE A 157 16.42 -7.18 -0.42
N PRO A 158 17.45 -6.31 -0.23
CA PRO A 158 18.62 -6.67 0.55
C PRO A 158 18.29 -7.10 1.99
N LYS A 159 18.89 -8.22 2.42
CA LYS A 159 18.77 -8.71 3.81
C LYS A 159 19.45 -7.80 4.83
N ASN A 160 20.50 -7.08 4.41
CA ASN A 160 21.25 -6.15 5.27
C ASN A 160 20.97 -4.70 4.89
N HIS A 161 21.17 -3.79 5.84
CA HIS A 161 21.06 -2.36 5.64
C HIS A 161 22.30 -1.76 4.95
N PRO A 162 22.16 -0.66 4.18
CA PRO A 162 20.93 0.08 3.88
C PRO A 162 20.03 -0.62 2.84
N ARG A 163 18.72 -0.33 2.89
CA ARG A 163 17.71 -0.92 2.00
C ARG A 163 16.93 0.10 1.14
N LEU A 164 17.12 1.40 1.37
CA LEU A 164 16.45 2.48 0.64
C LEU A 164 17.48 3.27 -0.17
N PHE A 165 17.17 3.59 -1.44
CA PHE A 165 18.01 4.32 -2.41
C PHE A 165 19.35 3.69 -2.79
N MET A 166 19.84 2.73 -2.02
CA MET A 166 21.08 2.00 -2.32
C MET A 166 21.04 0.64 -1.65
N ARG A 167 21.79 -0.29 -2.23
CA ARG A 167 22.09 -1.59 -1.62
C ARG A 167 23.41 -1.50 -0.84
N PRO A 168 23.66 -2.39 0.13
CA PRO A 168 24.93 -2.44 0.84
C PRO A 168 26.12 -2.63 -0.11
N GLY A 169 25.96 -3.45 -1.15
CA GLY A 169 26.97 -3.68 -2.18
C GLY A 169 27.34 -2.44 -3.00
N ASN A 170 26.48 -1.41 -3.07
CA ASN A 170 26.73 -0.20 -3.85
C ASN A 170 27.60 0.82 -3.10
N LEU A 171 27.81 0.65 -1.79
CA LEU A 171 28.46 1.67 -0.95
C LEU A 171 29.91 1.96 -1.36
N GLY A 172 30.67 0.93 -1.78
CA GLY A 172 32.06 1.12 -2.23
C GLY A 172 32.14 2.07 -3.42
N TRP A 173 31.36 1.79 -4.46
CA TRP A 173 31.25 2.62 -5.66
C TRP A 173 30.71 4.04 -5.37
N LEU A 174 29.67 4.17 -4.52
CA LEU A 174 29.13 5.48 -4.15
C LEU A 174 30.17 6.35 -3.43
N ARG A 175 31.01 5.75 -2.58
CA ARG A 175 32.14 6.45 -1.92
C ARG A 175 33.20 6.89 -2.92
N GLU A 176 33.49 6.08 -3.94
CA GLU A 176 34.40 6.47 -5.03
C GLU A 176 33.86 7.64 -5.83
N LEU A 177 32.57 7.63 -6.18
CA LEU A 177 31.92 8.75 -6.83
C LEU A 177 31.96 10.03 -5.99
N ALA A 178 31.68 9.92 -4.69
CA ALA A 178 31.74 11.03 -3.75
C ALA A 178 33.14 11.66 -3.64
N ARG A 179 34.21 10.86 -3.78
CA ARG A 179 35.60 11.36 -3.83
C ARG A 179 36.00 11.91 -5.20
N GLY A 180 35.36 11.46 -6.28
CA GLY A 180 35.71 11.76 -7.65
C GLY A 180 34.63 12.58 -8.37
N LYS A 181 33.95 11.94 -9.33
CA LYS A 181 33.06 12.61 -10.30
C LYS A 181 31.90 13.38 -9.67
N MET A 182 31.46 12.99 -8.47
CA MET A 182 30.36 13.63 -7.73
C MET A 182 30.85 14.39 -6.49
N LYS A 183 32.13 14.77 -6.45
CA LYS A 183 32.70 15.50 -5.31
C LYS A 183 31.95 16.80 -5.02
N ARG A 184 31.49 17.52 -6.06
CA ARG A 184 30.74 18.77 -5.89
C ARG A 184 29.43 18.54 -5.15
N GLU A 185 28.69 17.49 -5.49
CA GLU A 185 27.43 17.10 -4.87
C GLU A 185 27.67 16.64 -3.43
N TYR A 186 28.73 15.84 -3.22
CA TYR A 186 29.14 15.41 -1.89
C TYR A 186 29.55 16.59 -0.99
N ASP A 187 30.34 17.54 -1.49
CA ASP A 187 30.74 18.74 -0.73
C ASP A 187 29.52 19.59 -0.32
N ARG A 188 28.45 19.61 -1.12
CA ARG A 188 27.17 20.25 -0.74
C ARG A 188 26.49 19.51 0.41
N LEU A 189 26.52 18.18 0.40
CA LEU A 189 26.01 17.38 1.52
C LEU A 189 26.81 17.63 2.80
N VAL A 190 28.14 17.68 2.70
CA VAL A 190 29.02 18.01 3.83
C VAL A 190 28.71 19.40 4.39
N LYS A 191 28.57 20.42 3.53
CA LYS A 191 28.19 21.78 3.95
C LYS A 191 26.84 21.80 4.69
N GLU A 192 25.87 21.03 4.20
CA GLU A 192 24.58 20.90 4.86
C GLU A 192 24.69 20.17 6.21
N CYS A 193 25.49 19.11 6.28
CA CYS A 193 25.76 18.40 7.53
C CYS A 193 26.41 19.32 8.57
N GLU A 194 27.43 20.12 8.20
CA GLU A 194 28.06 21.07 9.13
C GLU A 194 27.07 22.16 9.61
N ARG A 195 26.14 22.59 8.74
CA ARG A 195 25.05 23.50 9.14
C ARG A 195 24.13 22.86 10.16
N ILE A 196 23.77 21.59 9.97
CA ILE A 196 22.96 20.81 10.92
C ILE A 196 23.72 20.63 12.24
N MET A 197 25.00 20.24 12.20
CA MET A 197 25.82 20.04 13.41
C MET A 197 25.99 21.33 14.22
N THR A 198 26.09 22.48 13.55
CA THR A 198 26.20 23.80 14.22
C THR A 198 24.89 24.22 14.89
N ARG A 199 23.75 23.83 14.31
CA ARG A 199 22.41 24.13 14.84
C ARG A 199 21.51 22.90 14.77
N PRO A 200 21.73 21.90 15.64
CA PRO A 200 20.98 20.65 15.60
C PRO A 200 19.47 20.90 15.68
N PRO A 201 18.65 20.13 14.96
CA PRO A 201 17.21 20.25 15.05
C PRO A 201 16.74 19.91 16.46
N ALA A 202 15.70 20.61 16.92
CA ALA A 202 15.01 20.25 18.15
C ALA A 202 14.33 18.89 18.00
N THR A 203 14.37 18.09 19.06
CA THR A 203 13.85 16.71 19.07
C THR A 203 12.79 16.48 20.14
N ALA A 204 12.33 17.54 20.82
CA ALA A 204 11.12 17.46 21.66
C ALA A 204 9.91 17.11 20.79
N GLU A 205 8.95 16.36 21.33
CA GLU A 205 7.73 16.02 20.59
C GLU A 205 6.96 17.30 20.22
N PRO A 206 6.50 17.45 18.96
CA PRO A 206 5.70 18.60 18.57
C PRO A 206 4.40 18.70 19.36
N GLN A 207 3.87 19.92 19.51
CA GLN A 207 2.64 20.17 20.24
C GLN A 207 1.42 19.51 19.58
N LYS A 208 0.46 19.07 20.41
CA LYS A 208 -0.89 18.71 19.98
C LYS A 208 -1.72 19.98 19.78
N TYR A 209 -2.80 19.86 19.00
CA TYR A 209 -3.81 20.91 18.87
C TYR A 209 -4.45 21.21 20.24
N PRO A 210 -4.62 22.50 20.60
CA PRO A 210 -5.50 22.91 21.70
C PRO A 210 -6.91 22.35 21.54
N LYS A 211 -7.61 22.08 22.64
CA LYS A 211 -8.93 21.41 22.63
C LYS A 211 -10.02 22.21 21.90
N ASP A 212 -9.91 23.53 21.94
CA ASP A 212 -10.85 24.51 21.40
C ASP A 212 -10.47 25.02 20.00
N ILE A 213 -9.41 24.48 19.39
CA ILE A 213 -8.97 24.96 18.09
C ILE A 213 -9.99 24.63 16.98
N VAL A 214 -10.30 25.63 16.16
CA VAL A 214 -11.18 25.45 15.01
C VAL A 214 -10.38 24.90 13.83
N ARG A 215 -10.79 23.74 13.29
CA ARG A 215 -10.14 23.13 12.13
C ARG A 215 -10.18 24.08 10.92
N GLY A 216 -9.04 24.26 10.26
CA GLY A 216 -8.91 25.14 9.10
C GLY A 216 -8.74 26.63 9.43
N SER A 217 -8.78 27.02 10.71
CA SER A 217 -8.36 28.36 11.13
C SER A 217 -6.86 28.58 10.94
N ASP A 218 -6.40 29.84 10.93
CA ASP A 218 -4.98 30.15 10.82
C ASP A 218 -4.13 29.58 11.96
N PRO A 219 -4.56 29.61 13.23
CA PRO A 219 -3.88 28.89 14.31
C PRO A 219 -3.78 27.38 14.03
N TRP A 220 -4.83 26.76 13.48
CA TRP A 220 -4.80 25.34 13.14
C TRP A 220 -3.81 25.07 12.03
N ARG A 221 -3.80 25.86 10.96
CA ARG A 221 -2.85 25.73 9.84
C ARG A 221 -1.41 25.92 10.30
N SER A 222 -1.18 26.85 11.23
CA SER A 222 0.14 27.09 11.83
C SER A 222 0.66 25.84 12.54
N ILE A 223 -0.17 25.17 13.36
CA ILE A 223 0.24 23.90 14.01
C ILE A 223 0.34 22.76 13.00
N TRP A 224 -0.63 22.64 12.08
CA TRP A 224 -0.67 21.58 11.08
C TRP A 224 0.58 21.56 10.20
N TRP A 225 0.93 22.71 9.61
CA TRP A 225 2.11 22.86 8.76
C TRP A 225 3.40 23.04 9.56
N GLY A 226 3.32 23.68 10.74
CA GLY A 226 4.44 23.81 11.67
C GLY A 226 4.96 22.45 12.13
N ASN A 227 4.08 21.54 12.55
CA ASN A 227 4.46 20.19 12.95
C ASN A 227 5.06 19.40 11.79
N ARG A 228 4.54 19.58 10.56
CA ARG A 228 5.13 19.01 9.34
C ARG A 228 6.57 19.47 9.13
N THR A 229 6.79 20.78 9.09
CA THR A 229 8.12 21.36 8.82
C THR A 229 9.12 21.04 9.93
N TYR A 230 8.67 21.03 11.18
CA TYR A 230 9.46 20.60 12.33
C TYR A 230 9.90 19.14 12.20
N THR A 231 8.96 18.23 11.87
CA THR A 231 9.23 16.80 11.69
C THR A 231 10.22 16.56 10.56
N ILE A 232 10.05 17.24 9.42
CA ILE A 232 10.98 17.17 8.29
C ILE A 232 12.37 17.66 8.71
N ARG A 233 12.46 18.79 9.41
CA ARG A 233 13.76 19.34 9.83
C ARG A 233 14.53 18.37 10.73
N ALA A 234 13.85 17.70 11.66
CA ALA A 234 14.46 16.70 12.51
C ALA A 234 14.90 15.46 11.72
N LEU A 235 13.96 14.75 11.10
CA LEU A 235 14.21 13.43 10.52
C LEU A 235 14.90 13.47 9.15
N ASN A 236 14.63 14.46 8.30
CA ASN A 236 15.42 14.64 7.07
C ASN A 236 16.84 15.11 7.39
N GLY A 237 17.01 15.93 8.44
CA GLY A 237 18.33 16.31 8.93
C GLY A 237 19.14 15.08 9.36
N ALA A 238 18.52 14.19 10.14
CA ALA A 238 19.13 12.92 10.55
C ALA A 238 19.44 12.01 9.35
N ALA A 239 18.51 11.87 8.39
CA ALA A 239 18.73 11.08 7.18
C ALA A 239 19.89 11.64 6.34
N THR A 240 20.01 12.96 6.23
CA THR A 240 21.10 13.64 5.50
C THR A 240 22.45 13.40 6.17
N LEU A 241 22.52 13.57 7.49
CA LEU A 241 23.72 13.27 8.28
C LEU A 241 24.15 11.81 8.11
N ALA A 242 23.21 10.87 8.28
CA ALA A 242 23.47 9.44 8.17
C ALA A 242 23.93 9.02 6.76
N PHE A 243 23.24 9.51 5.72
CA PHE A 243 23.59 9.22 4.34
C PHE A 243 24.99 9.77 4.01
N THR A 244 25.30 11.00 4.40
CA THR A 244 26.61 11.60 4.14
C THR A 244 27.74 10.84 4.85
N ARG A 245 27.50 10.35 6.07
CA ARG A 245 28.44 9.47 6.78
C ARG A 245 28.67 8.16 6.01
N LEU A 246 27.63 7.53 5.47
CA LEU A 246 27.79 6.32 4.67
C LEU A 246 28.67 6.53 3.43
N LEU A 247 28.67 7.73 2.84
CA LEU A 247 29.50 8.11 1.69
C LEU A 247 30.96 8.44 2.03
N GLY A 248 31.37 8.30 3.30
CA GLY A 248 32.73 8.61 3.76
C GLY A 248 32.83 9.91 4.55
N GLY A 249 31.70 10.45 5.01
CA GLY A 249 31.68 11.59 5.93
C GLY A 249 32.15 11.21 7.34
N PRO A 250 32.49 12.21 8.18
CA PRO A 250 32.91 12.00 9.56
C PRO A 250 31.88 11.24 10.42
N ASP A 251 32.36 10.37 11.31
CA ASP A 251 31.50 9.56 12.20
C ASP A 251 30.60 10.40 13.11
N LYS A 252 31.00 11.63 13.46
CA LYS A 252 30.16 12.57 14.24
C LYS A 252 28.78 12.79 13.61
N TYR A 253 28.65 12.70 12.29
CA TYR A 253 27.35 12.82 11.61
C TYR A 253 26.46 11.62 11.91
N GLY A 254 27.01 10.40 11.88
CA GLY A 254 26.26 9.18 12.21
C GLY A 254 25.81 9.16 13.67
N ILE A 255 26.66 9.63 14.60
CA ILE A 255 26.34 9.74 16.02
C ILE A 255 25.16 10.68 16.26
N GLU A 256 25.18 11.87 15.64
CA GLU A 256 24.10 12.85 15.79
C GLU A 256 22.81 12.38 15.10
N ALA A 257 22.91 11.75 13.91
CA ALA A 257 21.76 11.15 13.25
C ALA A 257 21.09 10.07 14.12
N ARG A 258 21.88 9.20 14.74
CA ARG A 258 21.42 8.18 15.70
C ARG A 258 20.74 8.82 16.91
N ARG A 259 21.33 9.88 17.48
CA ARG A 259 20.71 10.62 18.60
C ARG A 259 19.33 11.16 18.21
N ILE A 260 19.23 11.85 17.07
CA ILE A 260 17.96 12.41 16.58
C ILE A 260 16.93 11.31 16.34
N LEU A 261 17.32 10.20 15.69
CA LEU A 261 16.44 9.05 15.45
C LEU A 261 15.83 8.53 16.75
N LEU A 262 16.66 8.29 17.76
CA LEU A 262 16.23 7.71 19.04
C LEU A 262 15.39 8.70 19.87
N GLU A 263 15.69 10.00 19.82
CA GLU A 263 14.84 11.01 20.45
C GLU A 263 13.47 11.10 19.76
N CYS A 264 13.42 11.09 18.43
CA CYS A 264 12.17 11.07 17.68
C CYS A 264 11.39 9.75 17.86
N ALA A 265 12.06 8.64 18.15
CA ALA A 265 11.42 7.36 18.43
C ALA A 265 10.61 7.37 19.74
N LYS A 266 10.90 8.32 20.65
CA LYS A 266 10.15 8.52 21.90
C LYS A 266 8.80 9.24 21.70
N TRP A 267 8.60 9.90 20.55
CA TRP A 267 7.36 10.63 20.28
C TRP A 267 6.18 9.67 20.22
N ASP A 268 5.03 10.07 20.79
CA ASP A 268 3.80 9.27 20.74
C ASP A 268 3.45 8.92 19.28
N PRO A 269 3.44 7.62 18.89
CA PRO A 269 3.19 7.21 17.51
C PRO A 269 1.80 7.57 16.99
N LYS A 270 0.85 7.86 17.89
CA LYS A 270 -0.51 8.33 17.58
C LYS A 270 -0.71 9.79 18.03
N GLY A 271 0.37 10.47 18.39
CA GLY A 271 0.38 11.83 18.91
C GLY A 271 0.33 12.89 17.83
N SER A 272 1.00 14.03 18.07
CA SER A 272 0.97 15.20 17.19
C SER A 272 1.50 14.95 15.77
N THR A 273 2.28 13.88 15.61
CA THR A 273 2.87 13.40 14.35
C THR A 273 2.32 12.04 13.93
N GLY A 274 1.19 11.59 14.50
CA GLY A 274 0.51 10.37 14.08
C GLY A 274 -0.15 10.56 12.71
N TYR A 275 -0.17 9.51 11.87
CA TYR A 275 -0.70 9.59 10.52
C TYR A 275 -2.20 9.91 10.51
N ARG A 276 -2.97 9.41 11.47
CA ARG A 276 -4.41 9.74 11.59
C ARG A 276 -4.69 11.07 12.28
N TYR A 277 -3.71 11.65 12.98
CA TYR A 277 -3.85 12.91 13.70
C TYR A 277 -3.49 14.12 12.83
N ASN A 278 -2.30 14.08 12.24
CA ASN A 278 -1.79 15.07 11.29
C ASN A 278 -0.96 14.31 10.25
N ASP A 279 -1.60 13.89 9.16
CA ASP A 279 -0.95 13.10 8.11
C ASP A 279 0.18 13.85 7.41
N GLU A 280 0.09 15.17 7.26
CA GLU A 280 1.16 16.02 6.75
C GLU A 280 2.43 15.95 7.60
N ALA A 281 2.33 15.73 8.91
CA ALA A 281 3.47 15.47 9.78
C ALA A 281 3.82 13.98 9.86
N GLY A 282 2.82 13.10 9.88
CA GLY A 282 3.01 11.66 10.01
C GLY A 282 3.65 11.00 8.80
N MET A 283 3.34 11.45 7.59
CA MET A 283 4.01 10.96 6.37
C MET A 283 5.53 11.20 6.40
N PRO A 284 6.03 12.45 6.53
CA PRO A 284 7.47 12.70 6.64
C PRO A 284 8.11 12.06 7.86
N TYR A 285 7.38 11.90 8.97
CA TYR A 285 7.88 11.07 10.06
C TYR A 285 8.22 9.67 9.54
N ASN A 286 7.24 8.98 8.94
CA ASN A 286 7.36 7.57 8.58
C ASN A 286 8.47 7.29 7.55
N TYR A 287 8.56 8.07 6.47
CA TYR A 287 9.58 7.81 5.44
C TYR A 287 10.96 8.34 5.84
N TYR A 288 11.11 9.50 6.49
CA TYR A 288 12.44 9.96 6.92
C TYR A 288 12.97 9.19 8.14
N PHE A 289 12.11 8.71 9.03
CA PHE A 289 12.51 7.80 10.10
C PHE A 289 13.05 6.49 9.49
N SER A 290 12.34 5.89 8.54
CA SER A 290 12.78 4.68 7.83
C SER A 290 14.11 4.87 7.10
N ARG A 291 14.30 6.01 6.41
CA ARG A 291 15.57 6.39 5.77
C ARG A 291 16.70 6.55 6.78
N THR A 292 16.45 7.25 7.89
CA THR A 292 17.46 7.43 8.93
C THR A 292 17.83 6.08 9.54
N TYR A 293 16.86 5.28 9.96
CA TYR A 293 17.04 3.94 10.54
C TYR A 293 17.89 3.05 9.64
N THR A 294 17.59 3.02 8.34
CA THR A 294 18.34 2.19 7.39
C THR A 294 19.77 2.67 7.20
N PHE A 295 20.04 3.97 7.32
CA PHE A 295 21.37 4.55 7.12
C PHE A 295 22.28 4.52 8.37
N VAL A 296 21.70 4.47 9.57
CA VAL A 296 22.47 4.35 10.83
C VAL A 296 22.44 2.95 11.44
N ASN A 297 21.89 1.96 10.73
CA ASN A 297 21.61 0.64 11.30
C ASN A 297 22.85 -0.04 11.92
N ASP A 298 24.03 0.19 11.33
CA ASP A 298 25.32 -0.32 11.82
C ASP A 298 25.79 0.32 13.14
N LEU A 299 25.21 1.46 13.53
CA LEU A 299 25.50 2.18 14.77
C LEU A 299 24.50 1.89 15.90
N LEU A 300 23.40 1.19 15.61
CA LEU A 300 22.37 0.88 16.59
C LEU A 300 22.66 -0.44 17.31
N SER A 301 22.52 -0.45 18.63
CA SER A 301 22.41 -1.71 19.36
C SER A 301 21.09 -2.44 19.05
N GLU A 302 20.98 -3.73 19.36
CA GLU A 302 19.71 -4.43 19.16
C GLU A 302 18.56 -3.86 20.01
N ASP A 303 18.85 -3.34 21.21
CA ASP A 303 17.84 -2.65 22.02
C ASP A 303 17.34 -1.36 21.35
N GLU A 304 18.25 -0.59 20.75
CA GLU A 304 17.92 0.62 20.00
C GLU A 304 17.15 0.32 18.72
N LYS A 305 17.51 -0.76 18.02
CA LYS A 305 16.71 -1.26 16.89
C LYS A 305 15.32 -1.68 17.35
N ASN A 306 15.20 -2.35 18.51
CA ASN A 306 13.91 -2.74 19.06
C ASN A 306 13.02 -1.54 19.42
N ILE A 307 13.59 -0.43 19.90
CA ILE A 307 12.84 0.84 20.08
C ILE A 307 12.27 1.31 18.74
N CYS A 308 13.09 1.34 17.69
CA CYS A 308 12.69 1.75 16.35
C CYS A 308 11.62 0.82 15.75
N ARG A 309 11.79 -0.50 15.88
CA ARG A 309 10.83 -1.52 15.41
C ARG A 309 9.47 -1.35 16.08
N LYS A 310 9.41 -1.11 17.39
CA LYS A 310 8.16 -0.91 18.15
C LYS A 310 7.37 0.30 17.66
N VAL A 311 8.02 1.46 17.53
CA VAL A 311 7.33 2.68 17.08
C VAL A 311 6.87 2.57 15.62
N MET A 312 7.68 1.94 14.76
CA MET A 312 7.36 1.78 13.35
C MET A 312 6.33 0.68 13.07
N LYS A 313 6.21 -0.33 13.93
CA LYS A 313 5.07 -1.27 13.89
C LYS A 313 3.74 -0.54 14.04
N ILE A 314 3.61 0.32 15.06
CA ILE A 314 2.37 1.05 15.32
C ILE A 314 2.01 1.98 14.15
N ARG A 315 3.02 2.71 13.63
CA ARG A 315 2.83 3.66 12.54
C ARG A 315 2.55 2.98 11.20
N GLY A 316 3.26 1.90 10.90
CA GLY A 316 3.04 1.07 9.71
C GLY A 316 1.65 0.44 9.70
N ASP A 317 1.21 -0.15 10.83
CA ASP A 317 -0.13 -0.71 10.98
C ASP A 317 -1.23 0.34 10.84
N GLU A 318 -1.01 1.56 11.35
CA GLU A 318 -1.95 2.67 11.19
C GLU A 318 -2.13 3.08 9.73
N MET A 319 -1.02 3.19 8.97
CA MET A 319 -1.07 3.47 7.55
C MET A 319 -1.71 2.32 6.78
N TYR A 320 -1.30 1.07 7.03
CA TYR A 320 -1.79 -0.10 6.32
C TYR A 320 -3.30 -0.28 6.51
N ARG A 321 -3.81 -0.20 7.76
CA ARG A 321 -5.25 -0.28 8.02
C ARG A 321 -6.06 0.84 7.37
N HIS A 322 -5.46 2.00 7.14
CA HIS A 322 -6.13 3.10 6.47
C HIS A 322 -6.17 2.93 4.94
N LEU A 323 -5.09 2.39 4.37
CA LEU A 323 -4.89 2.32 2.92
C LEU A 323 -5.37 1.00 2.32
N CYS A 324 -5.02 -0.13 2.94
CA CYS A 324 -5.30 -1.47 2.43
C CYS A 324 -6.66 -2.00 2.93
N PRO A 325 -7.46 -2.65 2.06
CA PRO A 325 -7.33 -2.75 0.60
C PRO A 325 -7.98 -1.57 -0.13
N ARG A 326 -8.59 -0.62 0.59
CA ARG A 326 -9.44 0.46 0.03
C ARG A 326 -8.81 1.19 -1.15
N HIS A 327 -7.52 1.52 -1.07
CA HIS A 327 -6.82 2.30 -2.09
C HIS A 327 -6.76 1.57 -3.44
N LEU A 328 -6.87 0.24 -3.47
CA LEU A 328 -6.87 -0.54 -4.71
C LEU A 328 -8.14 -0.38 -5.54
N TRP A 329 -9.24 0.09 -4.92
CA TRP A 329 -10.51 0.36 -5.61
C TRP A 329 -10.92 1.82 -5.57
N ARG A 330 -10.54 2.58 -4.54
CA ARG A 330 -10.87 4.01 -4.36
C ARG A 330 -9.59 4.85 -4.20
N PRO A 331 -8.81 5.05 -5.28
CA PRO A 331 -7.47 5.62 -5.18
C PRO A 331 -7.41 7.15 -5.19
N TYR A 332 -8.51 7.83 -5.44
CA TYR A 332 -8.56 9.29 -5.69
C TYR A 332 -8.51 10.16 -4.42
N GLY A 333 -8.05 9.61 -3.29
CA GLY A 333 -7.76 10.39 -2.09
C GLY A 333 -6.35 10.97 -2.18
N SER A 334 -6.21 12.29 -2.33
CA SER A 334 -4.90 12.91 -2.61
C SER A 334 -3.83 12.54 -1.57
N HIS A 335 -4.14 12.54 -0.27
CA HIS A 335 -3.16 12.15 0.74
C HIS A 335 -2.87 10.64 0.72
N SER A 336 -3.86 9.79 0.45
CA SER A 336 -3.68 8.35 0.31
C SER A 336 -2.82 7.98 -0.91
N ASN A 337 -2.96 8.74 -2.00
CA ASN A 337 -2.27 8.52 -3.28
C ASN A 337 -0.76 8.85 -3.24
N ARG A 338 -0.30 9.51 -2.18
CA ARG A 338 1.13 9.62 -1.83
C ARG A 338 1.54 8.73 -0.65
N ALA A 339 0.61 8.40 0.24
CA ALA A 339 0.93 7.65 1.45
C ALA A 339 1.32 6.18 1.20
N TRP A 340 0.78 5.53 0.16
CA TRP A 340 1.07 4.12 -0.11
C TRP A 340 2.55 3.84 -0.40
N HIS A 341 3.26 4.74 -1.10
CA HIS A 341 4.67 4.54 -1.38
C HIS A 341 5.55 4.87 -0.17
N PHE A 342 5.11 5.76 0.72
CA PHE A 342 5.77 5.95 2.02
C PHE A 342 5.62 4.72 2.92
N LEU A 343 4.46 4.06 2.89
CA LEU A 343 4.27 2.77 3.56
C LEU A 343 5.18 1.69 2.93
N GLY A 344 5.38 1.72 1.62
CA GLY A 344 6.36 0.89 0.93
C GLY A 344 7.78 1.08 1.46
N GLU A 345 8.24 2.34 1.65
CA GLU A 345 9.55 2.62 2.25
C GLU A 345 9.67 2.08 3.68
N VAL A 346 8.60 2.20 4.48
CA VAL A 346 8.56 1.60 5.84
C VAL A 346 8.68 0.08 5.75
N GLY A 347 7.91 -0.56 4.87
CA GLY A 347 7.95 -2.01 4.66
C GLY A 347 9.35 -2.49 4.26
N ILE A 348 10.02 -1.81 3.32
CA ILE A 348 11.38 -2.16 2.89
C ILE A 348 12.38 -1.98 4.04
N ALA A 349 12.31 -0.86 4.77
CA ALA A 349 13.25 -0.59 5.84
C ALA A 349 13.16 -1.63 6.96
N PHE A 350 11.97 -2.13 7.29
CA PHE A 350 11.73 -3.05 8.39
C PHE A 350 11.40 -4.49 7.97
N LEU A 351 11.66 -4.84 6.71
CA LEU A 351 11.41 -6.18 6.17
C LEU A 351 12.16 -7.24 6.97
N GLY A 352 11.43 -8.27 7.45
CA GLY A 352 11.98 -9.33 8.29
C GLY A 352 12.27 -8.92 9.75
N GLU A 353 12.01 -7.66 10.11
CA GLU A 353 12.27 -7.12 11.46
C GLU A 353 10.99 -6.69 12.18
N VAL A 354 9.94 -6.41 11.43
CA VAL A 354 8.63 -6.02 11.94
C VAL A 354 7.55 -6.88 11.28
N GLU A 355 6.67 -7.46 12.10
CA GLU A 355 5.51 -8.22 11.64
C GLU A 355 4.61 -7.34 10.73
N GLY A 356 4.25 -7.86 9.57
CA GLY A 356 3.43 -7.16 8.57
C GLY A 356 4.22 -6.30 7.57
N ALA A 357 5.53 -6.10 7.76
CA ALA A 357 6.34 -5.31 6.83
C ALA A 357 6.31 -5.86 5.39
N GLU A 358 6.26 -7.19 5.24
CA GLU A 358 6.12 -7.84 3.94
C GLU A 358 4.78 -7.51 3.25
N ASP A 359 3.67 -7.53 4.00
CA ASP A 359 2.35 -7.16 3.49
C ASP A 359 2.31 -5.70 3.05
N TRP A 360 3.02 -4.82 3.76
CA TRP A 360 3.13 -3.40 3.41
C TRP A 360 3.86 -3.21 2.08
N VAL A 361 4.97 -3.93 1.85
CA VAL A 361 5.70 -3.93 0.58
C VAL A 361 4.83 -4.50 -0.54
N TRP A 362 4.18 -5.64 -0.27
CA TRP A 362 3.33 -6.32 -1.25
C TRP A 362 2.15 -5.45 -1.68
N PHE A 363 1.48 -4.79 -0.73
CA PHE A 363 0.42 -3.84 -0.99
C PHE A 363 0.92 -2.62 -1.79
N ALA A 364 2.00 -1.98 -1.36
CA ALA A 364 2.55 -0.81 -2.06
C ALA A 364 2.93 -1.15 -3.51
N THR A 365 3.49 -2.34 -3.74
CA THR A 365 3.83 -2.81 -5.08
C THR A 365 2.58 -3.07 -5.91
N ASN A 366 1.53 -3.68 -5.34
CA ASN A 366 0.25 -3.86 -6.03
C ASN A 366 -0.42 -2.52 -6.39
N VAL A 367 -0.32 -1.50 -5.54
CA VAL A 367 -0.76 -0.15 -5.88
C VAL A 367 0.03 0.37 -7.08
N PHE A 368 1.36 0.27 -7.07
CA PHE A 368 2.18 0.73 -8.19
C PHE A 368 1.79 0.05 -9.51
N PHE A 369 1.75 -1.28 -9.55
CA PHE A 369 1.46 -2.00 -10.80
C PHE A 369 0.04 -1.75 -11.27
N ASN A 370 -0.96 -1.89 -10.39
CA ASN A 370 -2.35 -2.01 -10.83
C ASN A 370 -3.17 -0.72 -10.82
N VAL A 371 -2.67 0.32 -10.15
CA VAL A 371 -3.46 1.52 -9.85
C VAL A 371 -2.70 2.78 -10.21
N TYR A 372 -1.43 2.90 -9.85
CA TYR A 372 -0.68 4.13 -10.05
C TYR A 372 -0.09 4.26 -11.48
N PRO A 373 -0.11 5.47 -12.09
CA PRO A 373 -0.76 6.70 -11.63
C PRO A 373 -2.27 6.72 -11.95
N VAL A 374 -3.06 7.41 -11.12
CA VAL A 374 -4.55 7.45 -11.28
C VAL A 374 -5.09 8.75 -11.84
N TRP A 375 -4.32 9.83 -11.75
CA TRP A 375 -4.68 11.14 -12.27
C TRP A 375 -4.05 11.40 -13.63
N SER A 376 -3.62 10.34 -14.30
CA SER A 376 -2.89 10.41 -15.57
C SER A 376 -3.75 9.94 -16.73
N ASP A 377 -3.50 10.54 -17.89
CA ASP A 377 -3.94 10.04 -19.19
C ASP A 377 -2.77 9.40 -19.95
N ASP A 378 -3.09 8.63 -20.99
CA ASP A 378 -2.10 7.91 -21.81
C ASP A 378 -1.16 8.86 -22.58
N ASP A 379 -1.54 10.13 -22.75
CA ASP A 379 -0.74 11.17 -23.40
C ASP A 379 0.21 11.94 -22.46
N GLY A 380 0.24 11.58 -21.17
CA GLY A 380 1.05 12.23 -20.15
C GLY A 380 0.36 13.36 -19.38
N GLY A 381 -0.92 13.62 -19.65
CA GLY A 381 -1.75 14.58 -18.92
C GLY A 381 -1.87 14.31 -17.42
N TRP A 382 -2.24 15.33 -16.64
CA TRP A 382 -2.50 15.22 -15.21
C TRP A 382 -3.75 15.99 -14.76
N HIS A 383 -4.70 15.29 -14.14
CA HIS A 383 -6.03 15.83 -13.86
C HIS A 383 -6.07 16.88 -12.76
N GLU A 384 -5.15 16.81 -11.78
CA GLU A 384 -5.10 17.74 -10.63
C GLU A 384 -4.33 19.04 -10.93
N GLY A 385 -3.89 19.24 -12.18
CA GLY A 385 -3.17 20.44 -12.60
C GLY A 385 -1.66 20.43 -12.33
N SER A 386 -0.98 21.47 -12.81
CA SER A 386 0.49 21.56 -12.87
C SER A 386 1.18 21.58 -11.50
N SER A 387 0.61 22.29 -10.53
CA SER A 387 1.13 22.37 -9.15
C SER A 387 1.09 21.00 -8.47
N TYR A 388 -0.04 20.29 -8.58
CA TYR A 388 -0.17 18.95 -8.02
C TYR A 388 0.67 17.94 -8.79
N TRP A 389 0.73 18.01 -10.12
CA TRP A 389 1.63 17.17 -10.92
C TRP A 389 3.07 17.28 -10.40
N SER A 390 3.61 18.50 -10.30
CA SER A 390 4.98 18.73 -9.81
C SER A 390 5.16 18.19 -8.39
N SER A 391 4.19 18.44 -7.51
CA SER A 391 4.18 17.96 -6.13
C SER A 391 4.21 16.43 -6.06
N TYR A 392 3.45 15.73 -6.90
CA TYR A 392 3.41 14.26 -6.94
C TYR A 392 4.67 13.67 -7.57
N GLN A 393 5.08 14.16 -8.74
CA GLN A 393 6.27 13.64 -9.42
C GLN A 393 7.51 13.80 -8.53
N ASN A 394 7.69 14.95 -7.87
CA ASN A 394 8.80 15.18 -6.94
C ASN A 394 8.84 14.20 -5.75
N ARG A 395 7.71 13.60 -5.37
CA ARG A 395 7.65 12.62 -4.27
C ARG A 395 7.75 11.19 -4.77
N PHE A 396 7.12 10.91 -5.91
CA PHE A 396 7.11 9.60 -6.52
C PHE A 396 8.49 9.22 -7.07
N THR A 397 9.28 10.16 -7.60
CA THR A 397 10.64 9.87 -8.11
C THR A 397 11.53 9.23 -7.05
N TRP A 398 11.41 9.63 -5.79
CA TRP A 398 12.12 8.95 -4.69
C TRP A 398 11.70 7.49 -4.54
N TRP A 399 10.41 7.20 -4.66
CA TRP A 399 9.92 5.82 -4.62
C TRP A 399 10.39 5.04 -5.84
N ALA A 400 10.38 5.63 -7.04
CA ALA A 400 10.90 5.03 -8.26
C ALA A 400 12.39 4.62 -8.10
N ASP A 401 13.21 5.48 -7.50
CA ASP A 401 14.61 5.15 -7.19
C ASP A 401 14.73 4.03 -6.16
N VAL A 402 13.89 4.03 -5.12
CA VAL A 402 13.83 2.94 -4.14
C VAL A 402 13.40 1.62 -4.79
N MET A 403 12.42 1.62 -5.69
CA MET A 403 11.98 0.42 -6.42
C MET A 403 13.08 -0.14 -7.31
N ARG A 404 13.79 0.73 -8.05
CA ARG A 404 14.90 0.33 -8.92
C ARG A 404 15.98 -0.35 -8.09
N GLU A 405 16.39 0.29 -7.00
CA GLU A 405 17.48 -0.20 -6.18
C GLU A 405 17.07 -1.41 -5.34
N ALA A 406 15.95 -1.38 -4.61
CA ALA A 406 15.56 -2.46 -3.70
C ALA A 406 14.92 -3.66 -4.40
N MET A 407 14.20 -3.47 -5.51
CA MET A 407 13.39 -4.52 -6.15
C MET A 407 13.79 -4.81 -7.60
N GLY A 408 14.72 -4.06 -8.18
CA GLY A 408 15.08 -4.20 -9.59
C GLY A 408 13.93 -3.85 -10.54
N ILE A 409 13.03 -2.95 -10.12
CA ILE A 409 11.88 -2.51 -10.92
C ILE A 409 12.09 -1.06 -11.31
N ASN A 410 12.23 -0.79 -12.60
CA ASN A 410 12.29 0.57 -13.10
C ASN A 410 10.86 1.11 -13.29
N ALA A 411 10.43 2.00 -12.39
CA ALA A 411 9.08 2.55 -12.45
C ALA A 411 8.81 3.35 -13.74
N PHE A 412 9.86 3.91 -14.35
CA PHE A 412 9.76 4.75 -15.54
C PHE A 412 9.52 3.95 -16.84
N ASP A 413 9.55 2.62 -16.79
CA ASP A 413 9.16 1.79 -17.94
C ASP A 413 7.64 1.83 -18.20
N LYS A 414 6.83 2.33 -17.23
CA LYS A 414 5.40 2.55 -17.43
C LYS A 414 5.19 3.64 -18.50
N PRO A 415 4.36 3.40 -19.53
CA PRO A 415 4.19 4.29 -20.69
C PRO A 415 3.95 5.76 -20.34
N PHE A 416 3.15 6.04 -19.30
CA PHE A 416 2.89 7.39 -18.80
C PHE A 416 4.16 8.21 -18.60
N PHE A 417 5.22 7.65 -18.01
CA PHE A 417 6.42 8.42 -17.66
C PHE A 417 7.23 8.84 -18.88
N SER A 418 7.10 8.14 -20.01
CA SER A 418 7.71 8.56 -21.29
C SER A 418 7.08 9.84 -21.86
N LYS A 419 5.86 10.19 -21.39
CA LYS A 419 5.09 11.36 -21.83
C LYS A 419 4.91 12.43 -20.76
N ALA A 420 5.05 12.06 -19.47
CA ALA A 420 4.77 12.93 -18.33
C ALA A 420 5.52 14.29 -18.36
N GLY A 421 6.71 14.34 -18.96
CA GLY A 421 7.50 15.58 -19.10
C GLY A 421 6.90 16.58 -20.07
N TYR A 422 6.08 16.16 -21.04
CA TYR A 422 5.44 17.08 -21.98
C TYR A 422 4.41 17.97 -21.30
N TYR A 423 3.66 17.45 -20.33
CA TYR A 423 2.62 18.19 -19.62
C TYR A 423 3.10 19.55 -19.04
N PRO A 424 4.14 19.61 -18.19
CA PRO A 424 4.66 20.90 -17.73
C PRO A 424 5.33 21.71 -18.84
N MET A 425 5.92 21.10 -19.87
CA MET A 425 6.55 21.85 -20.97
C MET A 425 5.53 22.68 -21.75
N TYR A 426 4.33 22.14 -21.98
CA TYR A 426 3.26 22.84 -22.70
C TYR A 426 2.48 23.81 -21.81
N LEU A 427 2.24 23.49 -20.54
CA LEU A 427 1.46 24.36 -19.64
C LEU A 427 2.30 25.42 -18.91
N MET A 428 3.58 25.15 -18.68
CA MET A 428 4.51 25.99 -17.90
C MET A 428 5.82 26.24 -18.68
N PRO A 429 5.77 26.86 -19.88
CA PRO A 429 6.99 27.17 -20.62
C PRO A 429 7.88 28.16 -19.83
N PRO A 430 9.21 28.20 -20.10
CA PRO A 430 10.12 29.10 -19.40
C PRO A 430 9.64 30.55 -19.42
N GLY A 431 9.62 31.20 -18.25
CA GLY A 431 9.15 32.58 -18.08
C GLY A 431 7.66 32.74 -17.78
N LYS A 432 6.85 31.67 -17.86
CA LYS A 432 5.43 31.71 -17.48
C LYS A 432 5.25 31.68 -15.97
N VAL A 433 4.34 32.51 -15.46
CA VAL A 433 3.87 32.47 -14.07
C VAL A 433 2.48 31.82 -14.05
N GLY A 434 2.41 30.61 -13.49
CA GLY A 434 1.17 29.84 -13.33
C GLY A 434 0.69 29.12 -14.60
N GLY A 435 0.21 27.88 -14.42
CA GLY A 435 -0.17 26.97 -15.53
C GLY A 435 -1.62 27.07 -15.96
N GLY A 436 -2.39 28.00 -15.37
CA GLY A 436 -3.79 28.29 -15.70
C GLY A 436 -4.83 27.28 -15.18
N PHE A 437 -4.40 26.09 -14.74
CA PHE A 437 -5.26 25.02 -14.25
C PHE A 437 -4.64 24.31 -13.03
N GLY A 438 -5.48 23.97 -12.05
CA GLY A 438 -5.09 23.30 -10.81
C GLY A 438 -5.23 24.16 -9.55
#